data_AF-A0A3B0NCA4-F1
#
_entry.id   AF-A0A3B0NCA4-F1
#
_cell.length_a   1.000
_cell.length_b   1.000
_cell.length_c   1.000
_cell.angle_alpha   90.00
_cell.angle_beta   90.00
_cell.angle_gamma   90.00
#
_symmetry.space_group_name_H-M   'P 1'
#
loop_
_entity.id
_entity.type
_entity.pdbx_description
1 polymer ?
#
loop_
_entity_poly.entity_id
_entity_poly.type
_entity_poly.pdbx_seq_one_letter_code
_entity_poly.pdbx_strand_id
1 'polypeptide(L)'
;MVERVINSHCYRYKKMQGDELPSFMKNRGFLYQVLADASGDLSERPWNKLSMIDDRIVSSGSSAVIQELITRDAFADRTTVWDPFCHNGSLLLELLSYLNDEKFRAESPNYPLHNCANDLLAKLKDQNAVQQTETKETTRNIEIKFDCKLITDVPLDLNKCVILTNLYYGNKEMKAQYSNYFREFLKFIKSKSPQTPSVYVISPRSFKRVSKLKWETLMVFNNNGIIVDFLKLLK
;
A
#
# COMPACT_ATOMS: atom_id res chain seq x y z
N MET A 1 -18.05 -38.43 4.74
CA MET A 1 -19.30 -37.63 4.71
C MET A 1 -19.06 -36.46 5.66
N VAL A 2 -19.13 -35.22 5.20
CA VAL A 2 -18.86 -34.05 6.07
C VAL A 2 -20.13 -33.78 6.87
N GLU A 3 -20.09 -34.04 8.18
CA GLU A 3 -21.28 -33.99 9.05
C GLU A 3 -21.54 -32.61 9.67
N ARG A 4 -20.58 -31.67 9.61
CA ARG A 4 -20.75 -30.30 10.12
C ARG A 4 -19.96 -29.28 9.31
N VAL A 5 -20.64 -28.21 8.91
CA VAL A 5 -20.05 -26.99 8.35
C VAL A 5 -20.07 -25.93 9.45
N ILE A 6 -18.90 -25.45 9.86
CA ILE A 6 -18.80 -24.30 10.77
C ILE A 6 -19.00 -23.04 9.93
N ASN A 7 -20.17 -22.41 10.06
CA ASN A 7 -20.45 -21.13 9.44
C ASN A 7 -19.65 -20.03 10.13
N SER A 8 -18.66 -19.45 9.45
CA SER A 8 -18.01 -18.20 9.89
C SER A 8 -18.67 -17.01 9.19
N HIS A 9 -19.17 -16.06 9.96
CA HIS A 9 -19.73 -14.82 9.42
C HIS A 9 -18.60 -13.83 9.13
N CYS A 10 -18.32 -13.58 7.85
CA CYS A 10 -17.48 -12.47 7.40
C CYS A 10 -18.35 -11.27 7.02
N TYR A 11 -18.12 -10.13 7.68
CA TYR A 11 -19.02 -8.96 7.69
C TYR A 11 -19.09 -8.16 6.37
N ARG A 12 -18.42 -8.60 5.29
CA ARG A 12 -18.41 -7.88 4.00
C ARG A 12 -18.39 -8.74 2.74
N TYR A 13 -18.78 -10.02 2.83
CA TYR A 13 -19.11 -10.78 1.63
C TYR A 13 -20.62 -10.72 1.38
N LYS A 14 -21.00 -10.46 0.13
CA LYS A 14 -22.38 -10.57 -0.34
C LYS A 14 -22.87 -11.98 0.02
N LYS A 15 -23.77 -12.08 1.00
CA LYS A 15 -24.38 -13.32 1.46
C LYS A 15 -24.86 -14.10 0.23
N MET A 16 -24.16 -15.16 -0.17
CA MET A 16 -24.71 -16.17 -1.06
C MET A 16 -25.72 -16.92 -0.19
N GLN A 17 -26.93 -16.40 -0.13
CA GLN A 17 -27.98 -16.86 0.76
C GLN A 17 -28.51 -18.20 0.22
N GLY A 18 -28.32 -19.26 1.00
CA GLY A 18 -28.90 -20.58 0.78
C GLY A 18 -28.03 -21.68 1.39
N ASP A 19 -28.61 -22.53 2.23
CA ASP A 19 -27.98 -23.77 2.70
C ASP A 19 -27.78 -24.79 1.56
N GLU A 20 -28.29 -24.46 0.36
CA GLU A 20 -28.12 -25.25 -0.84
C GLU A 20 -27.15 -24.64 -1.83
N LEU A 21 -26.26 -25.49 -2.34
CA LEU A 21 -25.38 -25.18 -3.47
C LEU A 21 -26.22 -24.75 -4.70
N PRO A 22 -25.91 -23.63 -5.36
CA PRO A 22 -26.57 -23.22 -6.59
C PRO A 22 -26.61 -24.36 -7.62
N SER A 23 -27.76 -24.54 -8.29
CA SER A 23 -28.00 -25.67 -9.21
C SER A 23 -26.97 -25.79 -10.34
N PHE A 24 -26.35 -24.69 -10.78
CA PHE A 24 -25.27 -24.71 -11.78
C PHE A 24 -23.98 -25.37 -11.28
N MET A 25 -23.76 -25.43 -9.96
CA MET A 25 -22.61 -26.07 -9.32
C MET A 25 -22.80 -27.59 -9.15
N LYS A 26 -24.04 -28.12 -9.25
CA LYS A 26 -24.35 -29.54 -9.08
C LYS A 26 -23.93 -30.42 -10.29
N ASN A 27 -23.71 -29.84 -11.48
CA ASN A 27 -23.60 -30.59 -12.75
C ASN A 27 -22.19 -30.72 -13.35
N ARG A 28 -21.14 -30.25 -12.68
CA ARG A 28 -19.77 -30.31 -13.20
C ARG A 28 -18.87 -30.73 -12.04
N GLY A 29 -18.14 -31.84 -12.18
CA GLY A 29 -17.29 -32.39 -11.12
C GLY A 29 -16.15 -31.43 -10.76
N PHE A 30 -16.41 -30.55 -9.79
CA PHE A 30 -15.45 -29.55 -9.33
C PHE A 30 -14.72 -30.04 -8.08
N LEU A 31 -13.41 -29.77 -8.05
CA LEU A 31 -12.60 -29.83 -6.85
C LEU A 31 -13.06 -28.68 -5.93
N TYR A 32 -13.57 -29.00 -4.74
CA TYR A 32 -14.02 -27.99 -3.78
C TYR A 32 -12.84 -27.49 -2.94
N GLN A 33 -12.64 -26.17 -2.92
CA GLN A 33 -11.72 -25.52 -1.99
C GLN A 33 -12.53 -24.85 -0.90
N VAL A 34 -12.40 -25.35 0.33
CA VAL A 34 -12.96 -24.72 1.53
C VAL A 34 -11.90 -23.75 2.07
N LEU A 35 -12.22 -22.47 2.10
CA LEU A 35 -11.35 -21.41 2.61
C LEU A 35 -12.01 -20.74 3.82
N ALA A 36 -11.22 -20.44 4.84
CA ALA A 36 -11.62 -19.62 5.97
C ALA A 36 -10.79 -18.33 5.96
N ASP A 37 -11.44 -17.18 6.05
CA ASP A 37 -10.75 -15.88 6.19
C ASP A 37 -10.20 -15.75 7.61
N ALA A 38 -8.88 -15.87 7.73
CA ALA A 38 -8.17 -15.73 8.99
C ALA A 38 -7.76 -14.28 9.29
N SER A 39 -7.81 -13.42 8.27
CA SER A 39 -7.10 -12.15 8.23
C SER A 39 -7.97 -10.94 8.50
N GLY A 40 -9.28 -11.06 8.28
CA GLY A 40 -10.16 -9.88 8.29
C GLY A 40 -9.70 -8.86 7.24
N ASP A 41 -9.91 -7.57 7.51
CA ASP A 41 -9.50 -6.51 6.58
C ASP A 41 -8.03 -6.14 6.76
N LEU A 42 -7.16 -6.63 5.87
CA LEU A 42 -5.74 -6.30 5.84
C LEU A 42 -5.43 -4.93 5.23
N SER A 43 -6.43 -4.28 4.62
CA SER A 43 -6.26 -2.98 3.98
C SER A 43 -6.36 -1.82 4.97
N GLU A 44 -7.04 -2.02 6.10
CA GLU A 44 -7.25 -0.99 7.12
C GLU A 44 -5.93 -0.60 7.82
N ARG A 45 -5.67 0.71 7.87
CA ARG A 45 -4.57 1.35 8.57
C ARG A 45 -5.10 2.41 9.54
N PRO A 46 -4.36 2.73 10.63
CA PRO A 46 -4.80 3.76 11.58
C PRO A 46 -5.07 5.13 10.93
N TRP A 47 -4.25 5.53 9.95
CA TRP A 47 -4.40 6.81 9.25
C TRP A 47 -5.60 6.87 8.30
N ASN A 48 -6.19 5.73 7.90
CA ASN A 48 -7.42 5.74 7.11
C ASN A 48 -8.57 6.42 7.86
N LYS A 49 -8.55 6.40 9.19
CA LYS A 49 -9.56 7.06 10.04
C LYS A 49 -9.28 8.53 10.30
N LEU A 50 -8.03 8.96 10.11
CA LEU A 50 -7.56 10.32 10.40
C LEU A 50 -7.67 11.25 9.19
N SER A 51 -7.75 10.69 7.98
CA SER A 51 -7.91 11.45 6.74
C SER A 51 -9.38 11.52 6.33
N MET A 52 -9.86 12.71 5.97
CA MET A 52 -11.15 12.89 5.28
C MET A 52 -11.08 12.58 3.77
N ILE A 53 -9.88 12.29 3.28
CA ILE A 53 -9.59 12.04 1.87
C ILE A 53 -9.21 10.58 1.68
N ASP A 54 -9.86 9.93 0.71
CA ASP A 54 -9.62 8.53 0.37
C ASP A 54 -8.18 8.26 -0.10
N ASP A 55 -7.72 7.04 0.16
CA ASP A 55 -6.45 6.56 -0.37
C ASP A 55 -6.50 6.46 -1.89
N ARG A 56 -5.50 7.08 -2.54
CA ARG A 56 -5.29 6.92 -3.98
C ARG A 56 -4.55 5.64 -4.35
N ILE A 57 -3.92 4.98 -3.39
CA ILE A 57 -3.24 3.70 -3.55
C ILE A 57 -3.62 2.81 -2.39
N VAL A 58 -4.05 1.59 -2.68
CA VAL A 58 -4.36 0.60 -1.65
C VAL A 58 -3.14 0.29 -0.81
N SER A 59 -3.34 0.09 0.49
CA SER A 59 -2.26 -0.16 1.47
C SER A 59 -1.31 -1.27 1.02
N SER A 60 -1.82 -2.36 0.45
CA SER A 60 -1.00 -3.46 -0.09
C SER A 60 -0.11 -3.04 -1.28
N GLY A 61 -0.60 -2.16 -2.15
CA GLY A 61 0.16 -1.59 -3.25
C GLY A 61 1.27 -0.67 -2.74
N SER A 62 0.96 0.15 -1.74
CA SER A 62 1.95 0.98 -1.03
C SER A 62 3.03 0.09 -0.39
N SER A 63 2.65 -0.93 0.39
CA SER A 63 3.60 -1.84 1.04
C SER A 63 4.51 -2.52 0.01
N ALA A 64 3.96 -2.98 -1.12
CA ALA A 64 4.74 -3.62 -2.18
C ALA A 64 5.75 -2.66 -2.82
N VAL A 65 5.35 -1.40 -3.04
CA VAL A 65 6.25 -0.34 -3.55
C VAL A 65 7.38 -0.06 -2.55
N ILE A 66 7.07 0.06 -1.26
CA ILE A 66 8.07 0.28 -0.21
C ILE A 66 9.03 -0.92 -0.14
N GLN A 67 8.51 -2.15 -0.14
CA GLN A 67 9.34 -3.36 -0.11
C GLN A 67 10.29 -3.43 -1.31
N GLU A 68 9.82 -3.07 -2.51
CA GLU A 68 10.65 -3.02 -3.73
C GLU A 68 11.79 -1.99 -3.60
N LEU A 69 11.51 -0.81 -3.03
CA LEU A 69 12.51 0.23 -2.79
C LEU A 69 13.58 -0.21 -1.79
N ILE A 70 13.16 -0.84 -0.69
CA ILE A 70 14.07 -1.33 0.36
C ILE A 70 14.95 -2.45 -0.17
N THR A 71 14.38 -3.41 -0.90
CA THR A 71 15.12 -4.54 -1.49
C THR A 71 16.21 -4.06 -2.46
N ARG A 72 16.00 -2.91 -3.09
CA ARG A 72 16.96 -2.29 -4.02
C ARG A 72 17.91 -1.29 -3.37
N ASP A 73 17.86 -1.15 -2.05
CA ASP A 73 18.64 -0.18 -1.31
C ASP A 73 18.49 1.25 -1.85
N ALA A 74 17.26 1.62 -2.24
CA ALA A 74 16.97 2.89 -2.92
C ALA A 74 17.29 4.13 -2.06
N PHE A 75 17.48 3.95 -0.74
CA PHE A 75 17.65 5.00 0.25
C PHE A 75 19.05 5.05 0.88
N ALA A 76 19.99 4.17 0.50
CA ALA A 76 21.29 3.98 1.15
C ALA A 76 22.01 5.28 1.55
N ASP A 77 22.05 6.24 0.64
CA ASP A 77 22.74 7.54 0.80
C ASP A 77 21.77 8.73 0.76
N ARG A 78 20.52 8.52 1.20
CA ARG A 78 19.44 9.50 1.05
C ARG A 78 18.83 9.79 2.40
N THR A 79 18.77 11.07 2.75
CA THR A 79 18.23 11.54 4.02
C THR A 79 16.78 12.00 3.90
N THR A 80 16.28 12.17 2.67
CA THR A 80 14.96 12.77 2.43
C THR A 80 14.20 11.96 1.39
N VAL A 81 12.96 11.63 1.70
CA VAL A 81 11.97 11.14 0.73
C VAL A 81 10.91 12.21 0.55
N TRP A 82 10.64 12.57 -0.69
CA TRP A 82 9.69 13.62 -1.02
C TRP A 82 8.61 13.11 -1.97
N ASP A 83 7.36 13.34 -1.59
CA ASP A 83 6.18 13.10 -2.43
C ASP A 83 5.49 14.44 -2.78
N PRO A 84 5.76 15.01 -3.98
CA PRO A 84 5.13 16.26 -4.41
C PRO A 84 3.61 16.15 -4.63
N PHE A 85 3.05 14.93 -4.72
CA PHE A 85 1.63 14.70 -4.93
C PHE A 85 1.06 13.75 -3.87
N CYS A 86 1.50 13.93 -2.62
CA CYS A 86 1.24 13.05 -1.48
C CYS A 86 -0.24 12.83 -1.16
N HIS A 87 -1.12 13.75 -1.56
CA HIS A 87 -2.56 13.66 -1.31
C HIS A 87 -2.87 13.55 0.19
N ASN A 88 -3.22 12.37 0.69
CA ASN A 88 -3.44 12.10 2.11
C ASN A 88 -2.20 11.52 2.83
N GLY A 89 -1.07 11.39 2.13
CA GLY A 89 0.19 10.94 2.70
C GLY A 89 0.34 9.43 2.87
N SER A 90 -0.65 8.62 2.46
CA SER A 90 -0.67 7.15 2.66
C SER A 90 0.63 6.45 2.26
N LEU A 91 1.26 6.84 1.15
CA LEU A 91 2.53 6.25 0.70
C LEU A 91 3.71 6.55 1.64
N LEU A 92 3.79 7.77 2.17
CA LEU A 92 4.83 8.17 3.12
C LEU A 92 4.56 7.61 4.52
N LEU A 93 3.30 7.49 4.92
CA LEU A 93 2.89 6.88 6.18
C LEU A 93 3.20 5.38 6.20
N GLU A 94 2.97 4.68 5.09
CA GLU A 94 3.38 3.27 4.94
C GLU A 94 4.91 3.11 4.98
N LEU A 95 5.66 4.04 4.39
CA LEU A 95 7.12 4.05 4.51
C LEU A 95 7.58 4.27 5.96
N LEU A 96 6.98 5.23 6.67
CA LEU A 96 7.30 5.48 8.08
C LEU A 96 6.98 4.27 8.95
N SER A 97 5.82 3.65 8.74
CA SER A 97 5.44 2.39 9.38
C SER A 97 6.52 1.33 9.20
N TYR A 98 7.00 1.15 7.97
CA TYR A 98 8.07 0.20 7.67
C TYR A 98 9.37 0.56 8.38
N LEU A 99 9.78 1.84 8.37
CA LEU A 99 11.05 2.29 8.92
C LEU A 99 11.11 2.26 10.45
N ASN A 100 9.97 2.40 11.12
CA ASN A 100 9.86 2.30 12.57
C ASN A 100 9.74 0.85 13.06
N ASP A 101 9.72 -0.14 12.16
CA ASP A 101 9.32 -1.53 12.45
C ASP A 101 7.94 -1.62 13.14
N GLU A 102 7.14 -0.56 13.00
CA GLU A 102 5.78 -0.50 13.52
C GLU A 102 4.88 -1.20 12.52
N LYS A 103 4.45 -2.41 12.88
CA LYS A 103 3.36 -3.09 12.18
C LYS A 103 2.05 -2.35 12.50
N PHE A 104 1.82 -1.21 11.87
CA PHE A 104 0.58 -0.43 12.02
C PHE A 104 -0.60 -1.17 11.35
N ARG A 105 -1.08 -2.21 12.03
CA ARG A 105 -2.44 -2.70 11.86
C ARG A 105 -3.34 -1.87 12.76
N ALA A 106 -4.58 -1.62 12.32
CA ALA A 106 -5.57 -1.03 13.21
C ALA A 106 -5.70 -1.88 14.48
N GLU A 107 -5.73 -1.26 15.66
CA GLU A 107 -5.83 -1.91 16.98
C GLU A 107 -7.13 -2.70 17.21
N SER A 108 -7.98 -2.87 16.19
CA SER A 108 -9.23 -3.61 16.30
C SER A 108 -9.03 -5.06 15.87
N PRO A 109 -9.05 -6.03 16.81
CA PRO A 109 -8.89 -7.44 16.50
C PRO A 109 -10.23 -8.03 16.05
N ASN A 110 -10.85 -7.46 15.01
CA ASN A 110 -11.95 -8.14 14.32
C ASN A 110 -11.40 -9.21 13.37
N TYR A 111 -10.43 -10.00 13.83
CA TYR A 111 -10.04 -11.21 13.10
C TYR A 111 -11.21 -12.18 13.21
N PRO A 112 -11.77 -12.68 12.09
CA PRO A 112 -12.86 -13.65 12.14
C PRO A 112 -12.50 -14.90 12.95
N LEU A 113 -11.19 -15.19 13.08
CA LEU A 113 -10.65 -16.30 13.87
C LEU A 113 -10.14 -15.92 15.27
N HIS A 114 -10.26 -14.65 15.71
CA HIS A 114 -9.80 -14.22 17.03
C HIS A 114 -10.42 -15.08 18.14
N ASN A 115 -11.71 -15.40 18.01
CA ASN A 115 -12.45 -16.19 19.00
C ASN A 115 -12.06 -17.68 18.94
N CYS A 116 -11.87 -18.24 17.74
CA CYS A 116 -11.49 -19.64 17.56
C CYS A 116 -10.07 -19.93 18.07
N ALA A 117 -9.12 -19.02 17.81
CA ALA A 117 -7.74 -19.17 18.23
C ALA A 117 -7.59 -18.97 19.74
N ASN A 118 -8.30 -18.00 20.34
CA ASN A 118 -8.25 -17.77 21.79
C ASN A 118 -8.92 -18.88 22.61
N ASP A 119 -10.00 -19.50 22.12
CA ASP A 119 -10.59 -20.67 22.78
C ASP A 119 -9.68 -21.91 22.71
N LEU A 120 -8.93 -22.06 21.60
CA LEU A 120 -7.94 -23.12 21.44
C LEU A 120 -6.67 -22.84 22.25
N LEU A 121 -6.21 -21.57 22.27
CA LEU A 121 -5.07 -21.11 23.07
C LEU A 121 -5.39 -21.11 24.56
N ALA A 122 -6.61 -20.82 25.00
CA ALA A 122 -7.02 -20.96 26.40
C ALA A 122 -6.95 -22.43 26.84
N LYS A 123 -7.40 -23.36 25.98
CA LYS A 123 -7.26 -24.81 26.20
C LYS A 123 -5.81 -25.30 26.18
N LEU A 124 -4.90 -24.62 25.47
CA LEU A 124 -3.48 -24.96 25.40
C LEU A 124 -2.62 -24.26 26.47
N LYS A 125 -3.01 -23.06 26.92
CA LYS A 125 -2.33 -22.27 27.95
C LYS A 125 -2.60 -22.78 29.37
N ASP A 126 -3.66 -23.57 29.57
CA ASP A 126 -3.84 -24.38 30.78
C ASP A 126 -2.76 -25.47 30.96
N GLN A 127 -1.85 -25.65 29.98
CA GLN A 127 -0.78 -26.64 30.08
C GLN A 127 0.64 -26.07 30.02
N ASN A 128 0.88 -24.82 29.63
CA ASN A 128 2.23 -24.23 29.67
C ASN A 128 2.18 -22.70 29.68
N ALA A 129 2.38 -22.10 30.85
CA ALA A 129 2.61 -20.69 31.00
C ALA A 129 4.10 -20.38 30.78
N VAL A 130 4.44 -19.66 29.71
CA VAL A 130 5.73 -19.01 29.56
C VAL A 130 5.48 -17.55 29.16
N GLN A 131 5.97 -16.66 30.04
CA GLN A 131 6.10 -15.22 29.79
C GLN A 131 7.12 -14.98 28.68
N GLN A 132 6.86 -14.05 27.78
CA GLN A 132 7.95 -13.38 27.05
C GLN A 132 7.77 -11.87 27.09
N THR A 133 8.84 -11.27 27.57
CA THR A 133 9.18 -9.87 27.80
C THR A 133 9.54 -9.13 26.50
N GLU A 134 9.39 -7.81 26.61
CA GLU A 134 9.86 -6.69 25.76
C GLU A 134 11.27 -6.92 25.17
N THR A 135 11.72 -6.31 24.08
CA THR A 135 11.87 -4.87 23.80
C THR A 135 12.51 -4.75 22.41
N LYS A 136 12.31 -3.64 21.67
CA LYS A 136 13.38 -3.04 20.84
C LYS A 136 12.99 -1.63 20.37
N GLU A 137 13.30 -0.65 21.22
CA GLU A 137 13.48 0.73 20.78
C GLU A 137 14.70 0.83 19.88
N THR A 138 14.47 1.26 18.64
CA THR A 138 15.47 2.01 17.88
C THR A 138 14.73 3.17 17.23
N THR A 139 14.37 4.18 18.01
CA THR A 139 13.74 5.39 17.50
C THR A 139 14.75 6.15 16.65
N ARG A 140 14.80 5.80 15.35
CA ARG A 140 15.30 6.73 14.34
C ARG A 140 14.36 7.93 14.41
N ASN A 141 14.89 9.12 14.69
CA ASN A 141 14.11 10.36 14.65
C ASN A 141 13.73 10.66 13.19
N ILE A 142 12.67 10.00 12.71
CA ILE A 142 12.10 10.20 11.39
C ILE A 142 10.93 11.17 11.56
N GLU A 143 10.97 12.28 10.82
CA GLU A 143 9.96 13.31 10.86
C GLU A 143 9.21 13.35 9.52
N ILE A 144 7.88 13.35 9.57
CA ILE A 144 7.03 13.63 8.40
C ILE A 144 6.49 15.06 8.52
N LYS A 145 6.63 15.83 7.43
CA LYS A 145 6.03 17.16 7.28
C LYS A 145 5.12 17.19 6.07
N PHE A 146 3.92 17.73 6.26
CA PHE A 146 2.97 18.01 5.18
C PHE A 146 2.90 19.51 4.95
N ASP A 147 3.23 19.93 3.73
CA ASP A 147 3.21 21.33 3.30
C ASP A 147 2.35 21.47 2.04
N CYS A 148 1.55 22.53 1.97
CA CYS A 148 0.84 22.92 0.76
C CYS A 148 1.66 23.98 0.00
N LYS A 149 2.52 23.53 -0.92
CA LYS A 149 3.42 24.38 -1.72
C LYS A 149 3.44 23.93 -3.18
N LEU A 150 3.80 24.83 -4.09
CA LEU A 150 4.09 24.43 -5.47
C LEU A 150 5.36 23.59 -5.51
N ILE A 151 5.44 22.68 -6.49
CA ILE A 151 6.58 21.78 -6.67
C ILE A 151 7.92 22.52 -6.84
N THR A 152 7.87 23.76 -7.34
CA THR A 152 9.03 24.63 -7.55
C THR A 152 9.54 25.31 -6.29
N ASP A 153 8.71 25.39 -5.25
CA ASP A 153 8.94 26.26 -4.10
C ASP A 153 9.53 25.49 -2.91
N VAL A 154 9.71 24.18 -3.04
CA VAL A 154 10.26 23.33 -1.99
C VAL A 154 11.79 23.35 -2.06
N PRO A 155 12.50 23.86 -1.03
CA PRO A 155 13.95 23.86 -1.00
C PRO A 155 14.46 22.44 -0.71
N LEU A 156 14.87 21.72 -1.76
CA LEU A 156 15.36 20.35 -1.66
C LEU A 156 16.84 20.25 -2.02
N ASP A 157 17.62 19.61 -1.14
CA ASP A 157 18.93 19.08 -1.54
C ASP A 157 18.73 17.81 -2.37
N LEU A 158 18.75 17.98 -3.69
CA LEU A 158 18.48 16.90 -4.65
C LEU A 158 19.50 15.76 -4.58
N ASN A 159 20.70 15.99 -4.06
CA ASN A 159 21.71 14.94 -3.92
C ASN A 159 21.37 13.93 -2.82
N LYS A 160 20.58 14.34 -1.83
CA LYS A 160 20.17 13.52 -0.68
C LYS A 160 18.70 13.15 -0.72
N CYS A 161 18.00 13.49 -1.81
CA CYS A 161 16.57 13.29 -1.96
C CYS A 161 16.25 12.08 -2.84
N VAL A 162 15.24 11.32 -2.45
CA VAL A 162 14.47 10.42 -3.32
C VAL A 162 13.11 11.06 -3.57
N ILE A 163 12.70 11.15 -4.83
CA ILE A 163 11.34 11.51 -5.16
C ILE A 163 10.54 10.22 -5.28
N LEU A 164 9.52 10.05 -4.44
CA LEU A 164 8.61 8.92 -4.48
C LEU A 164 7.20 9.47 -4.53
N THR A 165 6.48 9.25 -5.62
CA THR A 165 5.14 9.81 -5.75
C THR A 165 4.17 8.90 -6.47
N ASN A 166 2.92 8.90 -6.01
CA ASN A 166 1.80 8.37 -6.77
C ASN A 166 1.28 9.49 -7.67
N LEU A 167 1.32 9.32 -8.99
CA LEU A 167 0.74 10.28 -9.94
C LEU A 167 -0.78 10.15 -10.00
N TYR A 168 -1.50 11.23 -10.29
CA TYR A 168 -2.96 11.20 -10.36
C TYR A 168 -3.49 10.38 -11.55
N TYR A 169 -4.46 9.50 -11.32
CA TYR A 169 -5.14 8.71 -12.37
C TYR A 169 -6.55 8.29 -11.93
N GLY A 170 -7.27 7.57 -12.81
CA GLY A 170 -8.56 6.95 -12.52
C GLY A 170 -9.79 7.83 -12.71
N ASN A 171 -9.69 9.14 -12.42
CA ASN A 171 -10.79 10.07 -12.63
C ASN A 171 -10.77 10.64 -14.06
N LYS A 172 -11.79 10.30 -14.88
CA LYS A 172 -11.91 10.73 -16.28
C LYS A 172 -12.24 12.22 -16.41
N GLU A 173 -13.00 12.79 -15.48
CA GLU A 173 -13.39 14.21 -15.48
C GLU A 173 -12.17 15.10 -15.21
N MET A 174 -11.27 14.64 -14.34
CA MET A 174 -10.05 15.36 -13.94
C MET A 174 -8.87 15.16 -14.90
N LYS A 175 -9.07 14.47 -16.05
CA LYS A 175 -8.00 14.11 -16.98
C LYS A 175 -7.16 15.30 -17.45
N ALA A 176 -7.81 16.43 -17.74
CA ALA A 176 -7.11 17.65 -18.18
C ALA A 176 -6.21 18.20 -17.05
N GLN A 177 -6.73 18.26 -15.83
CA GLN A 177 -5.99 18.72 -14.66
C GLN A 177 -4.82 17.79 -14.30
N TYR A 178 -5.02 16.47 -14.35
CA TYR A 178 -3.95 15.49 -14.14
C TYR A 178 -2.86 15.62 -15.20
N SER A 179 -3.24 15.89 -16.45
CA SER A 179 -2.28 16.16 -17.52
C SER A 179 -1.46 17.43 -17.26
N ASN A 180 -2.03 18.45 -16.62
CA ASN A 180 -1.30 19.65 -16.20
C ASN A 180 -0.27 19.32 -15.11
N TYR A 181 -0.67 18.58 -14.07
CA TYR A 181 0.24 18.14 -13.01
C TYR A 181 1.39 17.30 -13.55
N PHE A 182 1.13 16.43 -14.53
CA PHE A 182 2.18 15.65 -15.17
C PHE A 182 3.17 16.55 -15.91
N ARG A 183 2.68 17.57 -16.63
CA ARG A 183 3.54 18.52 -17.35
C ARG A 183 4.42 19.31 -16.38
N GLU A 184 3.85 19.79 -15.27
CA GLU A 184 4.60 20.52 -14.23
C GLU A 184 5.67 19.65 -13.58
N PHE A 185 5.31 18.41 -13.20
CA PHE A 185 6.26 17.44 -12.67
C PHE A 185 7.41 17.14 -13.63
N LEU A 186 7.09 16.91 -14.90
CA LEU A 186 8.10 16.65 -15.93
C LEU A 186 8.98 17.87 -16.20
N LYS A 187 8.41 19.08 -16.18
CA LYS A 187 9.16 20.34 -16.30
C LYS A 187 10.14 20.48 -15.13
N PHE A 188 9.67 20.20 -13.91
CA PHE A 188 10.51 20.19 -12.71
C PHE A 188 11.67 19.20 -12.86
N ILE A 189 11.40 17.92 -13.15
CA ILE A 189 12.45 16.91 -13.31
C ILE A 189 13.48 17.32 -14.37
N LYS A 190 13.00 17.78 -15.54
CA LYS A 190 13.89 18.19 -16.63
C LYS A 190 14.76 19.39 -16.26
N SER A 191 14.22 20.33 -15.48
CA SER A 191 14.97 21.51 -15.00
C SER A 191 16.11 21.16 -14.04
N LYS A 192 16.11 19.94 -13.47
CA LYS A 192 17.11 19.49 -12.49
C LYS A 192 18.16 18.53 -13.07
N SER A 193 18.06 18.17 -14.35
CA SER A 193 19.07 17.37 -15.05
C SER A 193 20.38 18.17 -15.19
N PRO A 194 21.58 17.59 -14.92
CA PRO A 194 21.88 16.19 -14.66
C PRO A 194 21.86 15.77 -13.17
N GLN A 195 21.62 16.70 -12.25
CA GLN A 195 21.58 16.48 -10.80
C GLN A 195 20.26 15.83 -10.35
N THR A 196 19.57 15.14 -11.26
CA THR A 196 18.24 14.61 -10.98
C THR A 196 18.32 13.59 -9.86
N PRO A 197 17.52 13.77 -8.78
CA PRO A 197 17.45 12.80 -7.69
C PRO A 197 17.01 11.43 -8.22
N SER A 198 17.12 10.39 -7.39
CA SER A 198 16.48 9.11 -7.70
C SER A 198 14.96 9.34 -7.73
N VAL A 199 14.33 9.22 -8.90
CA VAL A 199 12.90 9.45 -9.09
C VAL A 199 12.18 8.13 -9.29
N TYR A 200 11.16 7.92 -8.46
CA TYR A 200 10.26 6.79 -8.50
C TYR A 200 8.81 7.27 -8.59
N VAL A 201 8.06 6.71 -9.53
CA VAL A 201 6.65 7.10 -9.75
C VAL A 201 5.75 5.89 -9.90
N ILE A 202 4.59 5.95 -9.27
CA ILE A 202 3.46 5.07 -9.59
C ILE A 202 2.61 5.81 -10.62
N SER A 203 2.39 5.22 -11.79
CA SER A 203 1.77 5.93 -12.91
C SER A 203 0.93 5.02 -13.81
N PRO A 204 -0.05 5.56 -14.56
CA PRO A 204 -0.71 4.79 -15.60
C PRO A 204 0.28 4.48 -16.74
N ARG A 205 0.11 3.35 -17.42
CA ARG A 205 1.00 2.89 -18.52
C ARG A 205 1.28 3.95 -19.60
N SER A 206 0.33 4.84 -19.85
CA SER A 206 0.48 5.92 -20.82
C SER A 206 1.54 6.95 -20.45
N PHE A 207 1.90 7.06 -19.16
CA PHE A 207 2.82 8.07 -18.65
C PHE A 207 4.21 7.98 -19.27
N LYS A 208 4.77 6.77 -19.45
CA LYS A 208 6.08 6.58 -20.10
C LYS A 208 6.13 7.28 -21.46
N ARG A 209 5.12 7.04 -22.30
CA ARG A 209 5.01 7.64 -23.64
C ARG A 209 4.88 9.16 -23.58
N VAL A 210 4.11 9.70 -22.63
CA VAL A 210 3.91 11.15 -22.48
C VAL A 210 5.16 11.85 -21.96
N SER A 211 5.91 11.21 -21.05
CA SER A 211 7.07 11.80 -20.39
C SER A 211 8.22 12.13 -21.35
N LYS A 212 8.37 11.31 -22.40
CA LYS A 212 9.55 11.29 -23.30
C LYS A 212 10.88 11.14 -22.54
N LEU A 213 10.84 10.53 -21.36
CA LEU A 213 12.02 10.18 -20.55
C LEU A 213 12.21 8.66 -20.55
N LYS A 214 13.41 8.20 -20.21
CA LYS A 214 13.71 6.76 -20.09
C LYS A 214 13.28 6.27 -18.71
N TRP A 215 12.41 5.27 -18.65
CA TRP A 215 11.90 4.70 -17.40
C TRP A 215 12.06 3.18 -17.37
N GLU A 216 12.69 2.67 -16.33
CA GLU A 216 12.65 1.25 -15.95
C GLU A 216 11.30 0.95 -15.28
N THR A 217 10.62 -0.13 -15.68
CA THR A 217 9.49 -0.65 -14.89
C THR A 217 10.04 -1.57 -13.82
N LEU A 218 9.79 -1.24 -12.56
CA LEU A 218 10.15 -2.08 -11.43
C LEU A 218 9.06 -3.12 -11.14
N MET A 219 7.81 -2.69 -11.19
CA MET A 219 6.64 -3.53 -10.90
C MET A 219 5.43 -3.07 -11.70
N VAL A 220 4.51 -3.99 -11.97
CA VAL A 220 3.19 -3.72 -12.53
C VAL A 220 2.16 -4.31 -11.57
N PHE A 221 1.17 -3.53 -11.17
CA PHE A 221 0.15 -4.00 -10.23
C PHE A 221 -1.22 -3.38 -10.51
N ASN A 222 -2.24 -3.99 -9.93
CA ASN A 222 -3.61 -3.50 -9.97
C ASN A 222 -3.88 -2.67 -8.72
N ASN A 223 -4.32 -1.42 -8.91
CA ASN A 223 -4.77 -0.55 -7.85
C ASN A 223 -6.26 -0.23 -8.09
N ASN A 224 -7.16 -0.89 -7.35
CA ASN A 224 -8.61 -0.72 -7.43
C ASN A 224 -9.19 -0.79 -8.86
N GLY A 225 -8.75 -1.78 -9.64
CA GLY A 225 -9.19 -2.01 -11.03
C GLY A 225 -8.36 -1.29 -12.09
N ILE A 226 -7.38 -0.47 -11.69
CA ILE A 226 -6.52 0.27 -12.60
C ILE A 226 -5.13 -0.37 -12.61
N ILE A 227 -4.66 -0.79 -13.79
CA ILE A 227 -3.30 -1.29 -13.95
C ILE A 227 -2.33 -0.11 -14.00
N VAL A 228 -1.40 -0.10 -13.05
CA VAL A 228 -0.36 0.93 -12.91
C VAL A 228 1.01 0.30 -12.94
N ASP A 229 1.99 1.10 -13.35
CA ASP A 229 3.39 0.73 -13.33
C ASP A 229 4.09 1.53 -12.22
N PHE A 230 4.93 0.84 -11.44
CA PHE A 230 5.93 1.45 -10.58
C PHE A 230 7.23 1.60 -11.37
N LEU A 231 7.68 2.84 -11.53
CA LEU A 231 8.74 3.20 -12.47
C LEU A 231 9.91 3.87 -11.77
N LYS A 232 11.12 3.64 -12.28
CA LYS A 232 12.34 4.37 -11.92
C LYS A 232 12.86 5.15 -13.11
N LEU A 233 13.19 6.43 -12.90
CA LEU A 233 13.79 7.26 -13.94
C LEU A 233 15.23 6.79 -14.20
N LEU A 234 15.56 6.55 -15.47
CA LEU A 234 16.92 6.26 -15.91
C LEU A 234 17.62 7.56 -16.31
N LYS A 235 18.91 7.65 -15.98
CA LYS A 235 19.78 8.75 -16.41
C LYS A 235 20.09 8.64 -17.91
#